data_AF-A0A369B1V8-F1
#
_entry.id   AF-A0A369B1V8-F1
#
_cell.length_a   1.000
_cell.length_b   1.000
_cell.length_c   1.000
_cell.angle_alpha   90.00
_cell.angle_beta   90.00
_cell.angle_gamma   90.00
#
_symmetry.space_group_name_H-M   'P 1'
#
loop_
_entity.id
_entity.type
_entity.pdbx_description
1 polymer ?
#
loop_
_entity_poly.entity_id
_entity_poly.type
_entity_poly.pdbx_seq_one_letter_code
_entity_poly.pdbx_strand_id
1 'polypeptide(L)'
;MTELALSELQFDAKINSSIELTNEETLNSLVTAIENKYSTLVYTDENEQEAKKDRAELNKVIKQIDEQRKKVKKEFNIPLSEFESKLKDYSSRISNVISPIDTGIKDLEQRQKEQRLQDIKSYIDEVAPNYDIEPSEIEIQNNWLNKSLSNIQRQRLITDAMTLLKQQKEHKENEINIVKSFCGALEIDSDAWLLQLEQGKTSAEIMKLIEESIQRKKEQEEVERQREIKRKELLEQQETERRKRESEQYEQEKKRIKEESSSVVEELVNEPVEPLVEPEEETQTLILKFTATSSQLNMLSQFIVDNEIQVEKI
;
A
#
# COMPACT_ATOMS: atom_id res chain seq x y z
N MET A 1 24.05 -53.75 -23.92
CA MET A 1 24.03 -52.53 -24.75
C MET A 1 25.46 -52.26 -25.15
N THR A 2 25.73 -52.23 -26.46
CA THR A 2 27.05 -51.86 -26.99
C THR A 2 27.30 -50.39 -26.67
N GLU A 3 28.34 -50.13 -25.89
CA GLU A 3 28.80 -48.79 -25.56
C GLU A 3 29.36 -48.17 -26.85
N LEU A 4 28.60 -47.28 -27.48
CA LEU A 4 29.06 -46.53 -28.64
C LEU A 4 30.00 -45.44 -28.11
N ALA A 5 31.29 -45.69 -28.10
CA ALA A 5 32.26 -44.63 -27.83
C ALA A 5 32.07 -43.53 -28.89
N LEU A 6 31.78 -42.29 -28.47
CA LEU A 6 31.81 -41.13 -29.36
C LEU A 6 33.26 -40.90 -29.79
N SER A 7 33.66 -41.55 -30.89
CA SER A 7 34.90 -41.22 -31.59
C SER A 7 34.76 -39.83 -32.22
N GLU A 8 35.88 -39.11 -32.33
CA GLU A 8 35.92 -37.87 -33.14
C GLU A 8 35.37 -38.15 -34.54
N LEU A 9 34.43 -37.32 -35.00
CA LEU A 9 33.83 -37.45 -36.31
C LEU A 9 34.84 -36.99 -37.37
N GLN A 10 35.58 -37.93 -37.95
CA GLN A 10 36.46 -37.71 -39.10
C GLN A 10 35.75 -38.13 -40.38
N PHE A 11 35.79 -37.30 -41.43
CA PHE A 11 35.29 -37.67 -42.75
C PHE A 11 36.16 -37.09 -43.86
N ASP A 12 36.31 -37.87 -44.93
CA ASP A 12 37.05 -37.47 -46.13
C ASP A 12 36.08 -36.97 -47.21
N ALA A 13 36.47 -35.92 -47.92
CA ALA A 13 35.73 -35.41 -49.07
C ALA A 13 36.60 -35.44 -50.33
N LYS A 14 36.11 -36.06 -51.40
CA LYS A 14 36.77 -36.01 -52.71
C LYS A 14 36.42 -34.70 -53.41
N ILE A 15 37.43 -33.88 -53.68
CA ILE A 15 37.27 -32.58 -54.35
C ILE A 15 37.78 -32.69 -55.80
N ASN A 16 36.90 -32.39 -56.76
CA ASN A 16 37.28 -32.24 -58.17
C ASN A 16 37.18 -30.74 -58.52
N SER A 17 38.28 -29.99 -58.42
CA SER A 17 38.28 -28.52 -58.40
C SER A 17 38.65 -27.81 -59.72
N SER A 18 38.93 -28.54 -60.81
CA SER A 18 39.34 -27.93 -62.09
C SER A 18 38.14 -27.66 -63.00
N ILE A 19 38.09 -26.46 -63.57
CA ILE A 19 37.20 -26.08 -64.69
C ILE A 19 38.11 -25.61 -65.82
N GLU A 20 38.09 -26.30 -66.95
CA GLU A 20 38.93 -26.01 -68.11
C GLU A 20 38.06 -25.67 -69.33
N LEU A 21 38.49 -24.65 -70.09
CA LEU A 21 37.79 -24.23 -71.31
C LEU A 21 38.31 -25.07 -72.49
N THR A 22 37.65 -26.18 -72.79
CA THR A 22 38.14 -27.18 -73.77
C THR A 22 38.20 -26.67 -75.21
N ASN A 23 37.48 -25.58 -75.52
CA ASN A 23 37.38 -25.01 -76.85
C ASN A 23 37.92 -23.57 -76.92
N GLU A 24 38.85 -23.21 -76.03
CA GLU A 24 39.42 -21.85 -75.91
C GLU A 24 39.94 -21.29 -77.23
N GLU A 25 40.71 -22.05 -78.00
CA GLU A 25 41.22 -21.60 -79.31
C GLU A 25 40.10 -21.23 -80.29
N THR A 26 39.02 -22.03 -80.31
CA THR A 26 37.87 -21.76 -81.17
C THR A 26 37.06 -20.56 -80.69
N LEU A 27 36.91 -20.39 -79.38
CA LEU A 27 36.19 -19.26 -78.80
C LEU A 27 36.95 -17.96 -79.00
N ASN A 28 38.27 -17.99 -78.81
CA ASN A 28 39.15 -16.86 -78.99
C ASN A 28 39.21 -16.42 -80.47
N SER A 29 39.28 -17.37 -81.41
CA SER A 29 39.24 -17.05 -82.85
C SER A 29 37.90 -16.44 -83.28
N LEU A 30 36.76 -16.91 -82.74
CA LEU A 30 35.45 -16.30 -82.98
C LEU A 30 35.37 -14.88 -82.42
N VAL A 31 35.87 -14.63 -81.20
CA VAL A 31 35.92 -13.29 -80.62
C VAL A 31 36.82 -12.37 -81.44
N THR A 32 38.01 -12.83 -81.83
CA THR A 32 38.93 -12.08 -82.69
C THR A 32 38.31 -11.74 -84.05
N ALA A 33 37.53 -12.65 -84.64
CA ALA A 33 36.83 -12.40 -85.89
C ALA A 33 35.74 -11.34 -85.74
N ILE A 34 34.99 -11.36 -84.63
CA ILE A 34 34.01 -10.32 -84.28
C ILE A 34 34.73 -8.97 -84.10
N GLU A 35 35.82 -8.92 -83.33
CA GLU A 35 36.61 -7.70 -83.13
C GLU A 35 37.09 -7.09 -84.45
N ASN A 36 37.69 -7.90 -85.33
CA ASN A 36 38.20 -7.44 -86.63
C ASN A 36 37.06 -6.95 -87.55
N LYS A 37 35.91 -7.63 -87.54
CA LYS A 37 34.76 -7.26 -88.36
C LYS A 37 34.16 -5.92 -87.95
N TYR A 38 33.96 -5.69 -86.65
CA TYR A 38 33.25 -4.51 -86.17
C TYR A 38 34.16 -3.32 -85.82
N SER A 39 35.48 -3.52 -85.65
CA SER A 39 36.43 -2.42 -85.39
C SER A 39 36.78 -1.56 -86.62
N THR A 40 36.55 -2.08 -87.82
CA THR A 40 36.85 -1.41 -89.09
C THR A 40 35.66 -0.62 -89.66
N LEU A 41 34.49 -0.73 -89.03
CA LEU A 41 33.27 -0.05 -89.47
C LEU A 41 33.20 1.39 -88.93
N VAL A 42 32.91 2.33 -89.84
CA VAL A 42 32.67 3.75 -89.49
C VAL A 42 31.17 4.02 -89.58
N TYR A 43 30.57 4.35 -88.44
CA TYR A 43 29.15 4.67 -88.37
C TYR A 43 28.92 6.18 -88.59
N THR A 44 27.96 6.51 -89.46
CA THR A 44 27.55 7.86 -89.84
C THR A 44 26.02 7.98 -89.77
N ASP A 45 25.47 9.18 -89.90
CA ASP A 45 24.01 9.39 -89.79
C ASP A 45 23.20 8.59 -90.84
N GLU A 46 23.83 8.25 -91.97
CA GLU A 46 23.21 7.49 -93.06
C GLU A 46 23.08 5.98 -92.76
N ASN A 47 23.86 5.43 -91.82
CA ASN A 47 23.87 4.00 -91.47
C ASN A 47 23.42 3.71 -90.02
N GLU A 48 22.73 4.65 -89.37
CA GLU A 48 22.28 4.54 -87.98
C GLU A 48 21.45 3.28 -87.69
N GLN A 49 20.60 2.84 -88.63
CA GLN A 49 19.80 1.62 -88.48
C GLN A 49 20.66 0.35 -88.45
N GLU A 50 21.73 0.31 -89.23
CA GLU A 50 22.66 -0.82 -89.28
C GLU A 50 23.51 -0.85 -88.00
N ALA A 51 24.02 0.30 -87.57
CA ALA A 51 24.73 0.45 -86.29
C ALA A 51 23.90 -0.06 -85.09
N LYS A 52 22.59 0.23 -85.06
CA LYS A 52 21.68 -0.27 -84.02
C LYS A 52 21.51 -1.79 -84.06
N LYS A 53 21.48 -2.39 -85.25
CA LYS A 53 21.40 -3.85 -85.43
C LYS A 53 22.70 -4.53 -84.99
N ASP A 54 23.84 -4.02 -85.41
CA ASP A 54 25.16 -4.55 -85.03
C ASP A 54 25.36 -4.50 -83.52
N ARG A 55 25.00 -3.37 -82.88
CA ARG A 55 25.00 -3.25 -81.42
C ARG A 55 24.10 -4.28 -80.75
N ALA A 56 22.93 -4.56 -81.32
CA ALA A 56 22.01 -5.57 -80.76
C ALA A 56 22.59 -6.99 -80.89
N GLU A 57 23.26 -7.29 -82.00
CA GLU A 57 23.92 -8.57 -82.26
C GLU A 57 25.12 -8.79 -81.31
N LEU A 58 25.99 -7.80 -81.14
CA LEU A 58 27.10 -7.84 -80.17
C LEU A 58 26.61 -8.04 -78.73
N ASN A 59 25.56 -7.31 -78.33
CA ASN A 59 24.94 -7.51 -77.02
C ASN A 59 24.35 -8.92 -76.85
N LYS A 60 23.85 -9.54 -77.92
CA LYS A 60 23.38 -10.92 -77.89
C LYS A 60 24.52 -11.90 -77.65
N VAL A 61 25.67 -11.71 -78.30
CA VAL A 61 26.87 -12.53 -78.08
C VAL A 61 27.35 -12.41 -76.62
N ILE A 62 27.44 -11.19 -76.09
CA ILE A 62 27.80 -10.96 -74.67
C ILE A 62 26.84 -11.70 -73.73
N LYS A 63 25.53 -11.61 -73.98
CA LYS A 63 24.52 -12.34 -73.19
C LYS A 63 24.70 -13.85 -73.27
N GLN A 64 25.01 -14.40 -74.43
CA GLN A 64 25.24 -15.84 -74.60
C GLN A 64 26.46 -16.33 -73.80
N ILE A 65 27.56 -15.56 -73.81
CA ILE A 65 28.74 -15.86 -72.99
C ILE A 65 28.36 -15.86 -71.51
N ASP A 66 27.63 -14.84 -71.06
CA ASP A 66 27.19 -14.73 -69.67
C ASP A 66 26.23 -15.87 -69.25
N GLU A 67 25.31 -16.27 -70.12
CA GLU A 67 24.40 -17.39 -69.89
C GLU A 67 25.15 -18.72 -69.76
N GLN A 68 26.14 -18.97 -70.62
CA GLN A 68 26.96 -20.19 -70.53
C GLN A 68 27.83 -20.19 -69.27
N ARG A 69 28.45 -19.05 -68.92
CA ARG A 69 29.14 -18.88 -67.64
C ARG A 69 28.23 -19.22 -66.45
N LYS A 70 27.00 -18.72 -66.45
CA LYS A 70 26.00 -19.00 -65.40
C LYS A 70 25.62 -20.48 -65.34
N LYS A 71 25.47 -21.16 -66.49
CA LYS A 71 25.21 -22.60 -66.55
C LYS A 71 26.35 -23.41 -65.94
N VAL A 72 27.59 -23.15 -66.37
CA VAL A 72 28.79 -23.82 -65.82
C VAL A 72 28.88 -23.60 -64.31
N LYS A 73 28.69 -22.36 -63.82
CA LYS A 73 28.66 -22.07 -62.38
C LYS A 73 27.57 -22.86 -61.65
N LYS A 74 26.39 -22.97 -62.22
CA LYS A 74 25.28 -23.72 -61.61
C LYS A 74 25.63 -25.20 -61.52
N GLU A 75 26.11 -25.80 -62.60
CA GLU A 75 26.50 -27.21 -62.65
C GLU A 75 27.65 -27.52 -61.68
N PHE A 76 28.67 -26.67 -61.62
CA PHE A 76 29.78 -26.81 -60.69
C PHE A 76 29.33 -26.73 -59.22
N ASN A 77 28.32 -25.92 -58.92
CA ASN A 77 27.78 -25.79 -57.56
C ASN A 77 26.82 -26.92 -57.15
N ILE A 78 26.32 -27.74 -58.07
CA ILE A 78 25.41 -28.85 -57.74
C ILE A 78 26.08 -29.86 -56.78
N PRO A 79 27.28 -30.41 -57.08
CA PRO A 79 27.96 -31.35 -56.17
C PRO A 79 28.22 -30.75 -54.79
N LEU A 80 28.57 -29.46 -54.72
CA LEU A 80 28.77 -28.75 -53.45
C LEU A 80 27.46 -28.67 -52.65
N SER A 81 26.36 -28.26 -53.30
CA SER A 81 25.06 -28.16 -52.63
C SER A 81 24.55 -29.51 -52.15
N GLU A 82 24.75 -30.59 -52.91
CA GLU A 82 24.39 -31.95 -52.49
C GLU A 82 25.22 -32.41 -51.29
N PHE A 83 26.51 -32.11 -51.28
CA PHE A 83 27.41 -32.41 -50.18
C PHE A 83 26.99 -31.68 -48.90
N GLU A 84 26.76 -30.37 -48.97
CA GLU A 84 26.27 -29.57 -47.83
C GLU A 84 24.93 -30.08 -47.32
N SER A 85 24.01 -30.45 -48.22
CA SER A 85 22.72 -31.00 -47.85
C SER A 85 22.85 -32.32 -47.07
N LYS A 86 23.79 -33.19 -47.44
CA LYS A 86 24.06 -34.44 -46.72
C LYS A 86 24.59 -34.19 -45.31
N LEU A 87 25.55 -33.27 -45.17
CA LEU A 87 26.07 -32.90 -43.84
C LEU A 87 25.00 -32.28 -42.95
N LYS A 88 24.16 -31.42 -43.53
CA LYS A 88 23.01 -30.83 -42.83
C LYS A 88 22.00 -31.89 -42.39
N ASP A 89 21.73 -32.89 -43.23
CA ASP A 89 20.89 -34.03 -42.86
C ASP A 89 21.48 -34.79 -41.66
N TYR A 90 22.78 -35.09 -41.67
CA TYR A 90 23.44 -35.76 -40.54
C TYR A 90 23.32 -34.96 -39.24
N SER A 91 23.61 -33.66 -39.27
CA SER A 91 23.44 -32.79 -38.10
C SER A 91 21.99 -32.71 -37.63
N SER A 92 21.02 -32.67 -38.55
CA SER A 92 19.59 -32.65 -38.26
C SER A 92 19.16 -33.94 -37.55
N ARG A 93 19.59 -35.10 -38.04
CA ARG A 93 19.29 -36.40 -37.43
C ARG A 93 19.82 -36.50 -36.00
N ILE A 94 21.02 -36.00 -35.73
CA ILE A 94 21.59 -35.94 -34.38
C ILE A 94 20.78 -34.96 -33.50
N SER A 95 20.46 -33.79 -34.03
CA SER A 95 19.66 -32.77 -33.31
C SER A 95 18.28 -33.31 -32.91
N ASN A 96 17.65 -34.10 -33.78
CA ASN A 96 16.36 -34.75 -33.49
C ASN A 96 16.45 -35.78 -32.36
N VAL A 97 17.63 -36.37 -32.10
CA VAL A 97 17.86 -37.25 -30.95
C VAL A 97 18.14 -36.45 -29.68
N ILE A 98 18.81 -35.29 -29.78
CA ILE A 98 19.09 -34.41 -28.64
C ILE A 98 17.80 -33.81 -28.07
N SER A 99 16.88 -33.36 -28.93
CA SER A 99 15.65 -32.67 -28.51
C SER A 99 14.79 -33.42 -27.46
N PRO A 100 14.47 -34.72 -27.63
CA PRO A 100 13.73 -35.47 -26.61
C PRO A 100 14.56 -35.73 -25.36
N ILE A 101 15.90 -35.83 -25.45
CA ILE A 101 16.78 -35.96 -24.28
C ILE A 101 16.72 -34.69 -23.43
N ASP A 102 16.85 -33.52 -24.06
CA ASP A 102 16.75 -32.22 -23.37
C ASP A 102 15.39 -32.05 -22.69
N THR A 103 14.32 -32.45 -23.38
CA THR A 103 12.97 -32.43 -22.83
C THR A 103 12.86 -33.36 -21.62
N GLY A 104 13.34 -34.60 -21.74
CA GLY A 104 13.35 -35.56 -20.64
C GLY A 104 14.17 -35.11 -19.43
N ILE A 105 15.30 -34.43 -19.65
CA ILE A 105 16.11 -33.83 -18.58
C ILE A 105 15.31 -32.74 -17.85
N LYS A 106 14.67 -31.83 -18.58
CA LYS A 106 13.84 -30.76 -17.99
C LYS A 106 12.67 -31.33 -17.18
N ASP A 107 11.98 -32.33 -17.71
CA ASP A 107 10.87 -32.99 -17.01
C ASP A 107 11.34 -33.72 -15.75
N LEU A 108 12.54 -34.31 -15.78
CA LEU A 108 13.15 -34.93 -14.61
C LEU A 108 13.53 -33.89 -13.56
N GLU A 109 14.17 -32.78 -13.95
CA GLU A 109 14.52 -31.70 -13.04
C GLU A 109 13.27 -31.08 -12.39
N GLN A 110 12.18 -30.95 -13.15
CA GLN A 110 10.89 -30.46 -12.65
C GLN A 110 10.27 -31.44 -11.66
N ARG A 111 10.20 -32.75 -11.98
CA ARG A 111 9.71 -33.77 -11.05
C ARG A 111 10.54 -33.83 -9.76
N GLN A 112 11.86 -33.71 -9.85
CA GLN A 112 12.72 -33.63 -8.67
C GLN A 112 12.45 -32.36 -7.84
N LYS A 113 12.10 -31.24 -8.48
CA LYS A 113 11.72 -30.00 -7.78
C LYS A 113 10.39 -30.16 -7.04
N GLU A 114 9.41 -30.79 -7.68
CA GLU A 114 8.11 -31.11 -7.09
C GLU A 114 8.23 -32.09 -5.93
N GLN A 115 9.03 -33.15 -6.10
CA GLN A 115 9.31 -34.10 -5.02
C GLN A 115 9.98 -33.40 -3.82
N ARG A 116 10.98 -32.54 -4.08
CA ARG A 116 11.61 -31.74 -3.01
C ARG A 116 10.62 -30.80 -2.33
N LEU A 117 9.67 -30.21 -3.06
CA LEU A 117 8.60 -29.40 -2.47
C LEU A 117 7.71 -30.25 -1.55
N GLN A 118 7.36 -31.47 -1.96
CA GLN A 118 6.57 -32.40 -1.16
C GLN A 118 7.33 -32.85 0.09
N ASP A 119 8.63 -33.13 -0.02
CA ASP A 119 9.48 -33.48 1.11
C ASP A 119 9.58 -32.32 2.12
N ILE A 120 9.73 -31.08 1.63
CA ILE A 120 9.74 -29.87 2.47
C ILE A 120 8.41 -29.71 3.20
N LYS A 121 7.28 -29.85 2.51
CA LYS A 121 5.94 -29.75 3.12
C LYS A 121 5.75 -30.80 4.21
N SER A 122 6.08 -32.06 3.92
CA SER A 122 6.01 -33.15 4.90
C SER A 122 6.89 -32.87 6.13
N TYR A 123 8.11 -32.37 5.91
CA TYR A 123 9.01 -32.01 7.01
C TYR A 123 8.47 -30.83 7.85
N ILE A 124 7.87 -29.83 7.20
CA ILE A 124 7.21 -28.72 7.87
C ILE A 124 6.03 -29.23 8.71
N ASP A 125 5.16 -30.07 8.14
CA ASP A 125 4.00 -30.62 8.83
C ASP A 125 4.40 -31.44 10.08
N GLU A 126 5.52 -32.15 10.02
CA GLU A 126 6.06 -32.94 11.13
C GLU A 126 6.68 -32.07 12.24
N VAL A 127 7.42 -31.02 11.86
CA VAL A 127 8.26 -30.25 12.81
C VAL A 127 7.59 -29.00 13.35
N ALA A 128 6.72 -28.33 12.57
CA ALA A 128 6.07 -27.07 12.97
C ALA A 128 5.33 -27.15 14.31
N PRO A 129 4.61 -28.24 14.66
CA PRO A 129 3.95 -28.36 15.97
C PRO A 129 4.91 -28.28 17.17
N ASN A 130 6.17 -28.69 17.01
CA ASN A 130 7.18 -28.58 18.08
C ASN A 130 7.57 -27.12 18.39
N TYR A 131 7.21 -26.18 17.51
CA TYR A 131 7.45 -24.76 17.64
C TYR A 131 6.19 -23.95 17.95
N ASP A 132 5.04 -24.60 18.18
CA ASP A 132 3.74 -23.94 18.38
C ASP A 132 3.33 -23.06 17.17
N ILE A 133 3.72 -23.49 15.96
CA ILE A 133 3.46 -22.82 14.68
C ILE A 133 2.58 -23.72 13.83
N GLU A 134 1.58 -23.15 13.16
CA GLU A 134 0.84 -23.89 12.14
C GLU A 134 1.70 -24.04 10.87
N PRO A 135 1.72 -25.22 10.22
CA PRO A 135 2.46 -25.44 8.97
C PRO A 135 2.16 -24.41 7.86
N SER A 136 0.92 -23.89 7.83
CA SER A 136 0.43 -22.87 6.91
C SER A 136 1.11 -21.51 7.06
N GLU A 137 1.65 -21.20 8.23
CA GLU A 137 2.33 -19.93 8.52
C GLU A 137 3.76 -19.88 7.95
N ILE A 138 4.32 -21.03 7.58
CA ILE A 138 5.69 -21.13 7.09
C ILE A 138 5.71 -20.93 5.58
N GLU A 139 6.25 -19.79 5.15
CA GLU A 139 6.43 -19.51 3.73
C GLU A 139 7.61 -20.32 3.15
N ILE A 140 7.31 -21.16 2.15
CA ILE A 140 8.32 -21.97 1.47
C ILE A 140 9.17 -21.09 0.54
N GLN A 141 10.45 -20.93 0.88
CA GLN A 141 11.38 -20.13 0.08
C GLN A 141 11.92 -20.90 -1.13
N ASN A 142 12.04 -20.23 -2.28
CA ASN A 142 12.50 -20.86 -3.53
C ASN A 142 13.93 -21.41 -3.45
N ASN A 143 14.80 -20.83 -2.62
CA ASN A 143 16.16 -21.32 -2.38
C ASN A 143 16.19 -22.72 -1.73
N TRP A 144 15.15 -23.12 -0.98
CA TRP A 144 15.02 -24.46 -0.40
C TRP A 144 14.81 -25.52 -1.49
N LEU A 145 14.27 -25.12 -2.65
CA LEU A 145 14.06 -25.95 -3.82
C LEU A 145 15.31 -26.02 -4.74
N ASN A 146 16.48 -25.62 -4.28
CA ASN A 146 17.71 -25.74 -5.07
C ASN A 146 18.31 -27.15 -4.97
N LYS A 147 18.69 -27.73 -6.13
CA LYS A 147 19.31 -29.07 -6.19
C LYS A 147 20.69 -29.14 -5.52
N SER A 148 21.40 -28.01 -5.43
CA SER A 148 22.71 -27.90 -4.78
C SER A 148 22.64 -27.88 -3.25
N LEU A 149 21.46 -27.63 -2.68
CA LEU A 149 21.27 -27.54 -1.23
C LEU A 149 21.05 -28.94 -0.66
N SER A 150 21.96 -29.39 0.21
CA SER A 150 21.84 -30.68 0.89
C SER A 150 20.58 -30.74 1.76
N ASN A 151 20.03 -31.93 1.97
CA ASN A 151 18.83 -32.11 2.80
C ASN A 151 19.05 -31.60 4.23
N ILE A 152 20.23 -31.82 4.82
CA ILE A 152 20.58 -31.34 6.17
C ILE A 152 20.55 -29.81 6.24
N GLN A 153 21.19 -29.13 5.28
CA GLN A 153 21.19 -27.66 5.25
C GLN A 153 19.78 -27.12 5.03
N ARG A 154 18.98 -27.77 4.17
CA ARG A 154 17.60 -27.39 3.92
C ARG A 154 16.74 -27.49 5.18
N GLN A 155 16.81 -28.61 5.88
CA GLN A 155 16.10 -28.82 7.14
C GLN A 155 16.49 -27.75 8.15
N ARG A 156 17.80 -27.49 8.31
CA ARG A 156 18.28 -26.41 9.19
C ARG A 156 17.69 -25.04 8.84
N LEU A 157 17.68 -24.65 7.56
CA LEU A 157 17.08 -23.38 7.14
C LEU A 157 15.59 -23.28 7.45
N ILE A 158 14.85 -24.39 7.28
CA ILE A 158 13.44 -24.47 7.63
C ILE A 158 13.27 -24.31 9.15
N THR A 159 14.07 -25.02 9.95
CA THR A 159 14.07 -24.92 11.41
C THR A 159 14.44 -23.52 11.91
N ASP A 160 15.43 -22.87 11.28
CA ASP A 160 15.82 -21.50 11.59
C ASP A 160 14.65 -20.53 11.30
N ALA A 161 13.93 -20.72 10.19
CA ALA A 161 12.73 -19.94 9.86
C ALA A 161 11.59 -20.15 10.87
N MET A 162 11.34 -21.39 11.29
CA MET A 162 10.38 -21.71 12.35
C MET A 162 10.76 -21.03 13.67
N THR A 163 12.03 -21.11 14.05
CA THR A 163 12.53 -20.50 15.29
C THR A 163 12.33 -18.99 15.28
N LEU A 164 12.61 -18.34 14.15
CA LEU A 164 12.40 -16.90 14.00
C LEU A 164 10.92 -16.52 14.11
N LEU A 165 10.03 -17.27 13.46
CA LEU A 165 8.58 -17.04 13.55
C LEU A 165 8.07 -17.21 14.99
N LYS A 166 8.54 -18.23 15.71
CA LYS A 166 8.19 -18.45 17.12
C LYS A 166 8.62 -17.25 17.97
N GLN A 167 9.87 -16.80 17.82
CA GLN A 167 10.39 -15.64 18.54
C GLN A 167 9.59 -14.36 18.24
N GLN A 168 9.16 -14.16 17.00
CA GLN A 168 8.32 -13.02 16.63
C GLN A 168 6.94 -13.07 17.30
N LYS A 169 6.31 -14.24 17.35
CA LYS A 169 5.04 -14.45 18.05
C LYS A 169 5.18 -14.21 19.55
N GLU A 170 6.16 -14.84 20.19
CA GLU A 170 6.44 -14.66 21.62
C GLU A 170 6.74 -13.20 21.95
N HIS A 171 7.53 -12.51 21.12
CA HIS A 171 7.79 -11.09 21.29
C HIS A 171 6.51 -10.26 21.22
N LYS A 172 5.66 -10.51 20.22
CA LYS A 172 4.38 -9.80 20.08
C LYS A 172 3.45 -10.06 21.27
N GLU A 173 3.36 -11.29 21.73
CA GLU A 173 2.56 -11.65 22.91
C GLU A 173 3.09 -10.98 24.18
N ASN A 174 4.41 -10.97 24.38
CA ASN A 174 5.04 -10.29 25.51
C ASN A 174 4.77 -8.79 25.49
N GLU A 175 4.90 -8.15 24.34
CA GLU A 175 4.61 -6.73 24.14
C GLU A 175 3.13 -6.40 24.47
N ILE A 176 2.19 -7.23 24.04
CA ILE A 176 0.76 -7.13 24.39
C ILE A 176 0.57 -7.27 25.90
N ASN A 177 1.21 -8.26 26.53
CA ASN A 177 1.10 -8.52 27.96
C ASN A 177 1.68 -7.37 28.81
N ILE A 178 2.80 -6.77 28.39
CA ILE A 178 3.37 -5.58 29.04
C ILE A 178 2.35 -4.44 29.01
N VAL A 179 1.78 -4.10 27.84
CA VAL A 179 0.80 -3.02 27.73
C VAL A 179 -0.46 -3.30 28.55
N LYS A 180 -1.00 -4.53 28.49
CA LYS A 180 -2.18 -4.92 29.29
C LYS A 180 -1.93 -4.81 30.79
N SER A 181 -0.78 -5.31 31.26
CA SER A 181 -0.43 -5.25 32.69
C SER A 181 -0.26 -3.80 33.17
N PHE A 182 0.35 -2.95 32.36
CA PHE A 182 0.51 -1.53 32.66
C PHE A 182 -0.83 -0.78 32.69
N CYS A 183 -1.70 -1.01 31.69
CA CYS A 183 -3.05 -0.43 31.66
C CYS A 183 -3.89 -0.90 32.85
N GLY A 184 -3.80 -2.19 33.19
CA GLY A 184 -4.49 -2.78 34.35
C GLY A 184 -4.03 -2.19 35.68
N ALA A 185 -2.73 -1.93 35.85
CA ALA A 185 -2.20 -1.27 37.04
C ALA A 185 -2.69 0.18 37.21
N LEU A 186 -3.07 0.82 36.11
CA LEU A 186 -3.56 2.20 36.07
C LEU A 186 -5.09 2.30 35.97
N GLU A 187 -5.79 1.16 35.93
CA GLU A 187 -7.24 1.06 35.71
C GLU A 187 -7.72 1.77 34.43
N ILE A 188 -6.93 1.70 33.36
CA ILE A 188 -7.23 2.30 32.05
C ILE A 188 -7.54 1.20 31.04
N ASP A 189 -8.44 1.50 30.10
CA ASP A 189 -8.76 0.61 28.99
C ASP A 189 -7.54 0.40 28.06
N SER A 190 -7.24 -0.87 27.76
CA SER A 190 -6.06 -1.26 26.97
C SER A 190 -6.28 -1.22 25.46
N ASP A 191 -7.53 -1.27 25.00
CA ASP A 191 -7.85 -1.55 23.58
C ASP A 191 -7.30 -0.47 22.63
N ALA A 192 -7.42 0.80 23.01
CA ALA A 192 -6.90 1.93 22.23
C ALA A 192 -5.36 1.89 22.09
N TRP A 193 -4.66 1.33 23.08
CA TRP A 193 -3.21 1.26 23.13
C TRP A 193 -2.67 0.04 22.40
N LEU A 194 -3.37 -1.09 22.45
CA LEU A 194 -3.05 -2.30 21.68
C LEU A 194 -3.08 -2.03 20.17
N LEU A 195 -4.01 -1.19 19.68
CA LEU A 195 -4.01 -0.76 18.29
C LEU A 195 -2.73 -0.01 17.90
N GLN A 196 -2.14 0.77 18.81
CA GLN A 196 -0.89 1.47 18.54
C GLN A 196 0.31 0.52 18.52
N LEU A 197 0.23 -0.60 19.26
CA LEU A 197 1.23 -1.67 19.22
C LEU A 197 1.20 -2.40 17.88
N GLU A 198 0.01 -2.63 17.34
CA GLU A 198 -0.18 -3.18 15.99
C GLU A 198 0.34 -2.25 14.89
N GLN A 199 0.33 -0.94 15.13
CA GLN A 199 0.92 0.07 14.23
C GLN A 199 2.46 0.13 14.30
N GLY A 200 3.09 -0.73 15.11
CA GLY A 200 4.55 -0.87 15.18
C GLY A 200 5.22 -0.04 16.26
N LYS A 201 4.47 0.54 17.21
CA LYS A 201 5.07 1.16 18.40
C LYS A 201 5.48 0.09 19.41
N THR A 202 6.53 0.37 20.16
CA THR A 202 6.99 -0.49 21.25
C THR A 202 6.17 -0.28 22.52
N SER A 203 6.14 -1.29 23.38
CA SER A 203 5.53 -1.24 24.71
C SER A 203 6.06 -0.07 25.54
N ALA A 204 7.36 0.21 25.46
CA ALA A 204 8.01 1.35 26.13
C ALA A 204 7.46 2.71 25.66
N GLU A 205 7.28 2.90 24.36
CA GLU A 205 6.70 4.13 23.81
C GLU A 205 5.23 4.28 24.21
N ILE A 206 4.48 3.19 24.21
CA ILE A 206 3.07 3.18 24.60
C ILE A 206 2.92 3.53 26.09
N MET A 207 3.75 2.95 26.98
CA MET A 207 3.75 3.30 28.41
C MET A 207 3.97 4.79 28.62
N LYS A 208 4.95 5.38 27.92
CA LYS A 208 5.20 6.83 27.97
C LYS A 208 4.00 7.65 27.50
N LEU A 209 3.34 7.25 26.41
CA LEU A 209 2.15 7.92 25.90
C LEU A 209 0.97 7.84 26.86
N ILE A 210 0.81 6.70 27.54
CA ILE A 210 -0.20 6.51 28.59
C ILE A 210 0.07 7.47 29.75
N GLU A 211 1.30 7.52 30.27
CA GLU A 211 1.69 8.46 31.34
C GLU A 211 1.42 9.91 30.95
N GLU A 212 1.82 10.31 29.74
CA GLU A 212 1.54 11.64 29.19
C GLU A 212 0.03 11.91 29.04
N SER A 213 -0.78 10.90 28.70
CA SER A 213 -2.23 11.04 28.61
C SER A 213 -2.87 11.25 29.99
N ILE A 214 -2.41 10.53 31.01
CA ILE A 214 -2.86 10.67 32.40
C ILE A 214 -2.46 12.03 32.94
N GLN A 215 -1.22 12.44 32.71
CA GLN A 215 -0.73 13.72 33.18
C GLN A 215 -1.50 14.88 32.56
N ARG A 216 -1.75 14.84 31.24
CA ARG A 216 -2.59 15.83 30.56
C ARG A 216 -4.01 15.86 31.11
N LYS A 217 -4.61 14.69 31.38
CA LYS A 217 -5.95 14.62 31.96
C LYS A 217 -5.99 15.23 33.36
N LYS A 218 -5.01 14.94 34.21
CA LYS A 218 -4.88 15.54 35.56
C LYS A 218 -4.70 17.05 35.49
N GLU A 219 -3.87 17.54 34.57
CA GLU A 219 -3.67 18.98 34.36
C GLU A 219 -4.95 19.66 33.88
N GLN A 220 -5.70 19.04 32.97
CA GLN A 220 -6.99 19.55 32.51
C GLN A 220 -8.03 19.59 33.63
N GLU A 221 -8.13 18.53 34.44
CA GLU A 221 -9.02 18.47 35.60
C GLU A 221 -8.65 19.54 36.64
N GLU A 222 -7.36 19.76 36.91
CA GLU A 222 -6.92 20.80 37.85
C GLU A 222 -7.23 22.21 37.32
N VAL A 223 -6.98 22.46 36.03
CA VAL A 223 -7.33 23.74 35.40
C VAL A 223 -8.84 23.99 35.48
N GLU A 224 -9.67 22.98 35.25
CA GLU A 224 -11.12 23.12 35.34
C GLU A 224 -11.58 23.35 36.78
N ARG A 225 -11.03 22.63 37.76
CA ARG A 225 -11.29 22.89 39.19
C ARG A 225 -10.94 24.32 39.58
N GLN A 226 -9.79 24.83 39.14
CA GLN A 226 -9.38 26.21 39.41
C GLN A 226 -10.31 27.24 38.75
N ARG A 227 -10.81 26.95 37.54
CA ARG A 227 -11.82 27.79 36.88
C ARG A 227 -13.14 27.81 37.63
N GLU A 228 -13.61 26.65 38.11
CA GLU A 228 -14.82 26.55 38.91
C GLU A 228 -14.72 27.29 40.24
N ILE A 229 -13.59 27.17 40.95
CA ILE A 229 -13.33 27.90 42.21
C ILE A 229 -13.37 29.41 41.96
N LYS A 230 -12.61 29.91 40.97
CA LYS A 230 -12.60 31.35 40.62
C LYS A 230 -13.99 31.85 40.23
N ARG A 231 -14.78 31.03 39.54
CA ARG A 231 -16.15 31.38 39.17
C ARG A 231 -17.05 31.50 40.41
N LYS A 232 -16.92 30.60 41.39
CA LYS A 232 -17.67 30.66 42.65
C LYS A 232 -17.26 31.88 43.49
N GLU A 233 -15.96 32.14 43.63
CA GLU A 233 -15.45 33.32 44.34
C GLU A 233 -15.95 34.64 43.72
N LEU A 234 -15.96 34.73 42.38
CA LEU A 234 -16.48 35.92 41.69
C LEU A 234 -17.98 36.13 41.96
N LEU A 235 -18.77 35.06 41.96
CA LEU A 235 -20.21 35.13 42.27
C LEU A 235 -20.43 35.58 43.72
N GLU A 236 -19.67 35.04 44.68
CA GLU A 236 -19.75 35.43 46.09
C GLU A 236 -19.31 36.88 46.31
N GLN A 237 -18.28 37.35 45.60
CA GLN A 237 -17.88 38.77 45.60
C GLN A 237 -19.00 39.66 45.05
N GLN A 238 -19.64 39.28 43.94
CA GLN A 238 -20.77 40.02 43.40
C GLN A 238 -21.97 40.06 44.36
N GLU A 239 -22.27 38.96 45.05
CA GLU A 239 -23.35 38.91 46.06
C GLU A 239 -23.02 39.77 47.28
N THR A 240 -21.79 39.71 47.79
CA THR A 240 -21.37 40.55 48.94
C THR A 240 -21.33 42.02 48.59
N GLU A 241 -20.87 42.41 47.39
CA GLU A 241 -20.98 43.78 46.89
C GLU A 241 -22.43 44.23 46.75
N ARG A 242 -23.31 43.38 46.22
CA ARG A 242 -24.74 43.68 46.11
C ARG A 242 -25.37 43.92 47.48
N ARG A 243 -25.11 43.05 48.46
CA ARG A 243 -25.58 43.22 49.85
C ARG A 243 -25.06 44.52 50.48
N LYS A 244 -23.80 44.89 50.24
CA LYS A 244 -23.23 46.16 50.70
C LYS A 244 -23.95 47.36 50.08
N ARG A 245 -24.14 47.37 48.75
CA ARG A 245 -24.88 48.43 48.05
C ARG A 245 -26.33 48.56 48.56
N GLU A 246 -27.02 47.44 48.76
CA GLU A 246 -28.36 47.40 49.34
C GLU A 246 -28.37 47.98 50.77
N SER A 247 -27.40 47.63 51.62
CA SER A 247 -27.27 48.17 52.98
C SER A 247 -26.94 49.66 53.03
N GLU A 248 -26.06 50.15 52.14
CA GLU A 248 -25.71 51.57 52.03
C GLU A 248 -26.90 52.41 51.55
N GLN A 249 -27.68 51.89 50.58
CA GLN A 249 -28.93 52.52 50.14
C GLN A 249 -29.96 52.61 51.29
N TYR A 250 -30.11 51.53 52.06
CA TYR A 250 -31.01 51.51 53.22
C TYR A 250 -30.59 52.53 54.30
N GLU A 251 -29.29 52.66 54.60
CA GLU A 251 -28.80 53.66 55.56
C GLU A 251 -28.97 55.10 55.07
N GLN A 252 -28.77 55.36 53.77
CA GLN A 252 -29.01 56.68 53.18
C GLN A 252 -30.49 57.07 53.25
N GLU A 253 -31.39 56.14 52.94
CA GLU A 253 -32.84 56.36 53.05
C GLU A 253 -33.26 56.63 54.50
N LYS A 254 -32.70 55.88 55.46
CA LYS A 254 -32.95 56.10 56.90
C LYS A 254 -32.46 57.48 57.39
N LYS A 255 -31.38 58.02 56.81
CA LYS A 255 -30.91 59.39 57.10
C LYS A 255 -31.84 60.45 56.51
N ARG A 256 -32.35 60.26 55.28
CA ARG A 256 -33.37 61.16 54.68
C ARG A 256 -34.62 61.26 55.55
N ILE A 257 -35.13 60.12 56.02
CA ILE A 257 -36.31 60.07 56.92
C ILE A 257 -36.06 60.78 58.26
N LYS A 258 -34.82 60.73 58.79
CA LYS A 258 -34.47 61.38 60.06
C LYS A 258 -34.29 62.90 59.92
N GLU A 259 -33.82 63.39 58.77
CA GLU A 259 -33.74 64.83 58.48
C GLU A 259 -35.13 65.45 58.26
N GLU A 260 -36.07 64.71 57.67
CA GLU A 260 -37.47 65.15 57.54
C GLU A 260 -38.25 65.20 58.88
N SER A 261 -37.78 64.51 59.93
CA SER A 261 -38.47 64.41 61.23
C SER A 261 -38.01 65.44 62.28
N SER A 262 -37.16 66.41 61.93
CA SER A 262 -36.63 67.43 62.85
C SER A 262 -37.46 68.72 62.95
N SER A 263 -38.72 68.73 62.49
CA SER A 263 -39.57 69.91 62.49
C SER A 263 -40.95 69.60 63.09
N VAL A 264 -41.19 70.20 64.26
CA VAL A 264 -42.44 70.35 65.03
C VAL A 264 -42.63 69.38 66.21
N VAL A 265 -42.63 69.97 67.39
CA VAL A 265 -42.87 69.45 68.75
C VAL A 265 -44.09 70.22 69.30
N GLU A 266 -45.09 69.53 69.87
CA GLU A 266 -46.09 69.98 70.89
C GLU A 266 -47.32 69.03 70.84
N GLU A 267 -47.99 68.57 71.91
CA GLU A 267 -47.98 68.87 73.34
C GLU A 267 -48.82 67.81 74.13
N LEU A 268 -48.27 67.36 75.28
CA LEU A 268 -48.84 66.92 76.58
C LEU A 268 -49.98 65.87 76.80
N VAL A 269 -49.59 64.79 77.50
CA VAL A 269 -50.02 64.28 78.85
C VAL A 269 -51.33 63.49 79.11
N ASN A 270 -51.09 62.24 79.57
CA ASN A 270 -51.78 61.31 80.51
C ASN A 270 -53.23 60.79 80.33
N GLU A 271 -53.29 59.47 80.04
CA GLU A 271 -53.99 58.33 80.73
C GLU A 271 -55.43 58.46 81.30
N PRO A 272 -56.24 57.37 81.47
CA PRO A 272 -56.08 55.94 81.06
C PRO A 272 -57.39 55.20 80.61
N VAL A 273 -57.24 53.91 80.25
CA VAL A 273 -58.19 52.76 80.23
C VAL A 273 -58.99 52.43 78.93
N GLU A 274 -58.61 51.28 78.34
CA GLU A 274 -59.28 50.20 77.55
C GLU A 274 -60.73 50.36 76.99
N PRO A 275 -61.16 49.63 75.91
CA PRO A 275 -60.56 48.45 75.24
C PRO A 275 -60.62 48.43 73.67
N LEU A 276 -60.00 47.39 73.07
CA LEU A 276 -60.35 46.72 71.80
C LEU A 276 -60.56 47.55 70.51
N VAL A 277 -59.58 47.57 69.60
CA VAL A 277 -59.78 47.53 68.12
C VAL A 277 -58.55 46.86 67.46
N GLU A 278 -58.77 45.82 66.65
CA GLU A 278 -57.77 45.21 65.76
C GLU A 278 -57.42 46.16 64.61
N PRO A 279 -56.14 46.42 64.26
CA PRO A 279 -55.82 47.15 63.04
C PRO A 279 -55.68 46.19 61.85
N GLU A 280 -56.47 46.49 60.82
CA GLU A 280 -56.51 45.86 59.51
C GLU A 280 -55.13 45.91 58.82
N GLU A 281 -54.67 44.77 58.28
CA GLU A 281 -53.42 44.67 57.52
C GLU A 281 -53.58 45.29 56.12
N GLU A 282 -52.66 46.19 55.74
CA GLU A 282 -52.58 46.76 54.39
C GLU A 282 -52.21 45.66 53.36
N THR A 283 -53.17 45.24 52.53
CA THR A 283 -52.93 44.25 51.47
C THR A 283 -52.27 44.87 50.24
N GLN A 284 -51.18 44.27 49.73
CA GLN A 284 -50.59 44.59 48.41
C GLN A 284 -50.95 43.53 47.36
N THR A 285 -51.30 43.95 46.14
CA THR A 285 -51.62 43.06 45.01
C THR A 285 -50.48 42.98 44.01
N LEU A 286 -50.04 41.77 43.66
CA LEU A 286 -48.98 41.50 42.67
C LEU A 286 -49.45 40.48 41.62
N ILE A 287 -49.16 40.73 40.33
CA ILE A 287 -49.46 39.79 39.23
C ILE A 287 -48.20 38.96 38.92
N LEU A 288 -48.25 37.66 39.21
CA LEU A 288 -47.15 36.73 38.95
C LEU A 288 -47.54 35.71 37.89
N LYS A 289 -46.69 35.52 36.87
CA LYS A 289 -46.88 34.52 35.81
C LYS A 289 -46.02 33.30 36.08
N PHE A 290 -46.65 32.15 36.28
CA PHE A 290 -45.98 30.87 36.49
C PHE A 290 -46.14 29.96 35.26
N THR A 291 -45.11 29.17 34.97
CA THR A 291 -45.17 28.08 33.98
C THR A 291 -44.74 26.80 34.68
N ALA A 292 -45.67 25.90 34.93
CA ALA A 292 -45.44 24.67 35.69
C ALA A 292 -46.44 23.58 35.27
N THR A 293 -46.23 22.36 35.77
CA THR A 293 -47.15 21.24 35.54
C THR A 293 -48.44 21.39 36.34
N SER A 294 -49.53 20.74 35.91
CA SER A 294 -50.83 20.83 36.59
C SER A 294 -50.78 20.41 38.07
N SER A 295 -49.93 19.43 38.42
CA SER A 295 -49.73 19.03 39.82
C SER A 295 -49.09 20.13 40.66
N GLN A 296 -48.12 20.86 40.10
CA GLN A 296 -47.41 21.95 40.79
C GLN A 296 -48.31 23.19 40.95
N LEU A 297 -49.14 23.49 39.95
CA LEU A 297 -50.12 24.58 40.05
C LEU A 297 -51.20 24.30 41.09
N ASN A 298 -51.63 23.04 41.24
CA ASN A 298 -52.58 22.66 42.29
C ASN A 298 -51.97 22.78 43.69
N MET A 299 -50.72 22.34 43.86
CA MET A 299 -50.01 22.53 45.14
C MET A 299 -49.84 24.00 45.48
N LEU A 300 -49.51 24.84 44.48
CA LEU A 300 -49.40 26.29 44.66
C LEU A 300 -50.76 26.90 45.03
N SER A 301 -51.83 26.53 44.32
CA SER A 301 -53.18 27.02 44.63
C SER A 301 -53.61 26.65 46.03
N GLN A 302 -53.29 25.43 46.48
CA GLN A 302 -53.64 24.96 47.82
C GLN A 302 -52.87 25.75 48.89
N PHE A 303 -51.57 25.97 48.68
CA PHE A 303 -50.75 26.79 49.56
C PHE A 303 -51.28 28.23 49.71
N ILE A 304 -51.78 28.84 48.61
CA ILE A 304 -52.28 30.22 48.66
C ILE A 304 -53.60 30.30 49.46
N VAL A 305 -54.49 29.31 49.30
CA VAL A 305 -55.73 29.21 50.08
C VAL A 305 -55.46 28.95 51.56
N ASP A 306 -54.49 28.07 51.87
CA ASP A 306 -54.12 27.72 53.25
C ASP A 306 -53.54 28.91 54.04
N ASN A 307 -53.06 29.95 53.34
CA ASN A 307 -52.52 31.18 53.95
C ASN A 307 -53.48 32.38 53.81
N GLU A 308 -54.75 32.16 53.47
CA GLU A 308 -55.80 33.19 53.39
C GLU A 308 -55.51 34.34 52.41
N ILE A 309 -54.61 34.13 51.44
CA ILE A 309 -54.26 35.12 50.42
C ILE A 309 -55.31 35.08 49.29
N GLN A 310 -55.80 36.25 48.88
CA GLN A 310 -56.78 36.36 47.79
C GLN A 310 -56.12 36.19 46.41
N VAL A 311 -56.66 35.30 45.58
CA VAL A 311 -56.23 35.09 44.18
C VAL A 311 -57.37 35.42 43.25
N GLU A 312 -57.15 36.35 42.33
CA GLU A 312 -58.07 36.61 41.23
C GLU A 312 -57.61 35.85 39.98
N LYS A 313 -58.51 35.04 39.40
CA LYS A 313 -58.21 34.26 38.19
C LYS A 313 -58.47 35.13 36.98
N ILE A 314 -57.39 35.56 36.32
CA ILE A 314 -57.43 36.30 35.04
C ILE A 314 -57.64 35.35 33.86
#